data_AF-A0A0L0ULT9-F1
#
_entry.id   AF-A0A0L0ULT9-F1
#
_cell.length_a   1.000
_cell.length_b   1.000
_cell.length_c   1.000
_cell.angle_alpha   90.00
_cell.angle_beta   90.00
_cell.angle_gamma   90.00
#
_symmetry.space_group_name_H-M   'P 1'
#
loop_
_entity.id
_entity.type
_entity.pdbx_description
1 polymer ?
#
loop_
_entity_poly.entity_id
_entity_poly.type
_entity_poly.pdbx_seq_one_letter_code
_entity_poly.pdbx_strand_id
1 'polypeptide(L)'
;IASDIEQLTATEDAATGINPPCSEMHKAADDTRNGTTWDKCDDNGLFASTCRHDVPLMLINIYKTGEKLYYPISILRNFLADFPNHKVGVLYDIGCHLEAHITK
;
A
#
# COMPACT_ATOMS: atom_id res chain seq x y z
N ILE A 1 -2.16 -7.89 -12.56
CA ILE A 1 -2.81 -8.88 -11.65
C ILE A 1 -1.85 -10.00 -11.28
N ALA A 2 -1.39 -10.85 -12.21
CA ALA A 2 -0.42 -11.92 -11.87
C ALA A 2 0.95 -11.39 -11.41
N SER A 3 1.46 -10.34 -12.08
CA SER A 3 2.66 -9.59 -11.66
C SER A 3 2.54 -9.01 -10.25
N ASP A 4 1.32 -8.60 -9.89
CA ASP A 4 1.05 -7.91 -8.64
C ASP A 4 0.92 -8.94 -7.49
N ILE A 5 0.44 -10.15 -7.80
CA ILE A 5 0.43 -11.31 -6.88
C ILE A 5 1.86 -11.81 -6.59
N GLU A 6 2.75 -11.86 -7.57
CA GLU A 6 4.16 -12.18 -7.32
C GLU A 6 4.85 -11.11 -6.45
N GLN A 7 4.56 -9.82 -6.71
CA GLN A 7 5.07 -8.72 -5.90
C GLN A 7 4.50 -8.73 -4.47
N LEU A 8 3.25 -9.16 -4.30
CA LEU A 8 2.59 -9.37 -3.02
C LEU A 8 3.37 -10.37 -2.15
N THR A 9 3.63 -11.58 -2.66
CA THR A 9 4.39 -12.61 -1.92
C THR A 9 5.81 -12.15 -1.61
N ALA A 10 6.48 -11.48 -2.55
CA ALA A 10 7.85 -11.01 -2.35
C ALA A 10 7.98 -9.89 -1.31
N THR A 11 6.95 -9.05 -1.15
CA THR A 11 6.93 -7.98 -0.13
C THR A 11 6.59 -8.49 1.26
N GLU A 12 5.77 -9.54 1.38
CA GLU A 12 5.49 -10.20 2.66
C GLU A 12 6.73 -10.87 3.23
N ASP A 13 7.43 -11.67 2.42
CA ASP A 13 8.66 -12.34 2.84
C ASP A 13 9.73 -11.32 3.27
N ALA A 14 9.82 -10.18 2.56
CA ALA A 14 10.77 -9.12 2.87
C ALA A 14 10.40 -8.28 4.11
N ALA A 15 9.12 -8.24 4.50
CA ALA A 15 8.67 -7.55 5.71
C ALA A 15 8.88 -8.39 6.99
N THR A 16 9.21 -9.68 6.85
CA THR A 16 9.45 -10.58 7.99
C THR A 16 10.57 -10.07 8.88
N GLY A 17 10.24 -9.72 10.13
CA GLY A 17 11.19 -9.20 11.11
C GLY A 17 11.41 -7.68 11.07
N ILE A 18 10.80 -6.98 10.11
CA ILE A 18 10.67 -5.51 10.15
C ILE A 18 9.40 -5.22 10.95
N ASN A 19 9.54 -4.55 12.10
CA ASN A 19 8.40 -4.08 12.89
C ASN A 19 8.26 -2.56 12.74
N PRO A 20 7.71 -2.07 11.62
CA PRO A 20 7.60 -0.65 11.37
C PRO A 20 6.60 -0.05 12.37
N PRO A 21 7.02 0.91 13.23
CA PRO A 21 6.13 1.49 14.24
C PRO A 21 4.88 2.15 13.63
N CYS A 22 4.90 2.50 12.34
CA CYS A 22 3.72 3.05 11.67
C CYS A 22 2.62 2.01 11.40
N SER A 23 2.94 0.72 11.32
CA SER A 23 1.95 -0.35 11.08
C SER A 23 0.95 -0.51 12.23
N GLU A 24 1.33 -0.09 13.45
CA GLU A 24 0.40 -0.07 14.58
C GLU A 24 -0.47 1.21 14.62
N MET A 25 -0.05 2.28 13.93
CA MET A 25 -0.67 3.61 13.98
C MET A 25 -1.67 3.85 12.86
N HIS A 26 -1.40 3.30 11.67
CA HIS A 26 -2.31 3.31 10.53
C HIS A 26 -2.94 1.94 10.44
N LYS A 27 -4.09 1.80 11.09
CA LYS A 27 -4.95 0.63 11.00
C LYS A 27 -6.17 0.98 10.16
N ALA A 28 -6.37 0.30 9.05
CA ALA A 28 -7.64 0.30 8.35
C ALA A 28 -8.72 -0.12 9.36
N ALA A 29 -9.98 0.30 9.13
CA ALA A 29 -11.06 0.17 10.11
C ALA A 29 -11.29 -1.26 10.65
N ASP A 30 -10.71 -2.29 10.02
CA ASP A 30 -10.59 -3.61 10.62
C ASP A 30 -9.42 -4.44 10.04
N ASP A 31 -8.22 -4.22 10.55
CA ASP A 31 -6.99 -4.98 10.27
C ASP A 31 -7.01 -6.41 10.83
N THR A 32 -8.05 -6.81 11.57
CA THR A 32 -8.28 -8.21 11.97
C THR A 32 -8.99 -9.02 10.88
N ARG A 33 -9.52 -8.34 9.85
CA ARG A 33 -10.28 -8.97 8.77
C ARG A 33 -9.37 -9.23 7.56
N ASN A 34 -8.91 -10.47 7.45
CA ASN A 34 -8.25 -11.00 6.26
C ASN A 34 -9.23 -11.90 5.47
N GLY A 35 -8.78 -12.48 4.36
CA GLY A 35 -9.63 -13.36 3.53
C GLY A 35 -10.24 -14.57 4.25
N THR A 36 -9.84 -14.89 5.50
CA THR A 36 -10.38 -16.02 6.29
C THR A 36 -11.41 -15.61 7.36
N THR A 37 -11.61 -14.31 7.58
CA THR A 37 -12.58 -13.79 8.57
C THR A 37 -13.80 -13.17 7.90
N TRP A 38 -13.69 -12.80 6.62
CA TRP A 38 -14.70 -12.08 5.83
C TRP A 38 -15.17 -12.86 4.60
N ASP A 39 -15.73 -14.06 4.81
CA ASP A 39 -16.17 -14.99 3.74
C ASP A 39 -17.16 -14.43 2.71
N LYS A 40 -17.78 -13.28 2.97
CA LYS A 40 -18.78 -12.65 2.08
C LYS A 40 -18.29 -11.39 1.37
N CYS A 41 -17.09 -10.90 1.67
CA CYS A 41 -16.56 -9.68 1.08
C CYS A 41 -15.07 -9.87 0.77
N ASP A 42 -14.77 -9.78 -0.52
CA ASP A 42 -13.44 -9.97 -1.05
C ASP A 42 -12.51 -8.77 -0.81
N ASP A 43 -13.11 -7.58 -0.71
CA ASP A 43 -12.41 -6.33 -0.39
C ASP A 43 -12.47 -6.10 1.13
N ASN A 44 -11.30 -6.00 1.74
CA ASN A 44 -11.15 -5.83 3.19
C ASN A 44 -10.88 -4.37 3.56
N GLY A 45 -10.73 -3.49 2.56
CA GLY A 45 -10.50 -2.07 2.75
C GLY A 45 -10.24 -1.34 1.44
N LEU A 46 -10.03 -0.03 1.55
CA LEU A 46 -9.72 0.85 0.45
C LEU A 46 -8.46 1.64 0.80
N PHE A 47 -7.47 1.60 -0.08
CA PHE A 47 -6.29 2.45 0.01
C PHE A 47 -6.41 3.54 -1.06
N ALA A 48 -6.24 4.81 -0.69
CA ALA A 48 -6.44 5.91 -1.62
C ALA A 48 -5.32 6.93 -1.53
N SER A 49 -5.01 7.56 -2.66
CA SER A 49 -4.28 8.82 -2.69
C SER A 49 -5.26 9.97 -2.86
N THR A 50 -5.00 11.04 -2.13
CA THR A 50 -5.78 12.27 -2.20
C THR A 50 -4.86 13.44 -2.49
N CYS A 51 -5.41 14.47 -3.13
CA CYS A 51 -4.72 15.75 -3.14
C CYS A 51 -4.84 16.42 -1.76
N ARG A 52 -4.17 17.56 -1.58
CA ARG A 52 -4.21 18.36 -0.35
C ARG A 52 -5.59 18.92 0.02
N HIS A 53 -6.58 18.76 -0.86
CA HIS A 53 -7.97 19.17 -0.65
C HIS A 53 -8.90 17.98 -0.39
N ASP A 54 -8.34 16.81 -0.04
CA ASP A 54 -9.06 15.57 0.23
C ASP A 54 -9.89 15.03 -0.95
N VAL A 55 -9.56 15.46 -2.17
CA VAL A 55 -10.14 14.89 -3.39
C VAL A 55 -9.38 13.61 -3.76
N PRO A 56 -10.05 12.45 -3.88
CA PRO A 56 -9.42 11.21 -4.32
C PRO A 56 -8.82 11.34 -5.72
N LEU A 57 -7.58 10.90 -5.89
CA LEU A 57 -6.87 10.86 -7.16
C LEU A 57 -6.83 9.42 -7.69
N MET A 58 -6.51 8.47 -6.83
CA MET A 58 -6.51 7.05 -7.14
C MET A 58 -6.98 6.24 -5.94
N LEU A 59 -7.70 5.16 -6.20
CA LEU A 59 -8.15 4.22 -5.18
C LEU A 59 -7.75 2.80 -5.57
N ILE A 60 -7.38 2.01 -4.57
CA ILE A 60 -6.98 0.62 -4.69
C ILE A 60 -7.80 -0.19 -3.69
N ASN A 61 -8.41 -1.26 -4.19
CA ASN A 61 -9.05 -2.24 -3.34
C ASN A 61 -8.00 -3.06 -2.58
N ILE A 62 -8.14 -3.13 -1.27
CA ILE A 62 -7.37 -4.02 -0.41
C ILE A 62 -8.03 -5.39 -0.47
N TYR A 63 -7.63 -6.21 -1.45
CA TYR A 63 -8.23 -7.52 -1.68
C TYR A 63 -7.56 -8.59 -0.80
N LYS A 64 -8.25 -9.04 0.24
CA LYS A 64 -7.87 -10.16 1.16
C LYS A 64 -6.49 -10.14 1.84
N THR A 65 -5.62 -9.18 1.56
CA THR A 65 -4.23 -9.16 2.04
C THR A 65 -3.99 -8.28 3.26
N GLY A 66 -4.98 -7.45 3.67
CA GLY A 66 -4.79 -6.42 4.71
C GLY A 66 -3.89 -5.28 4.23
N GLU A 67 -3.54 -4.35 5.11
CA GLU A 67 -2.68 -3.20 4.77
C GLU A 67 -1.24 -3.62 4.47
N LYS A 68 -0.71 -3.13 3.36
CA LYS A 68 0.63 -3.47 2.87
C LYS A 68 1.31 -2.27 2.23
N LEU A 69 2.64 -2.21 2.34
CA LEU A 69 3.44 -1.13 1.76
C LEU A 69 3.49 -1.14 0.22
N TYR A 70 3.01 -2.19 -0.46
CA TYR A 70 2.95 -2.17 -1.92
C TYR A 70 1.83 -1.24 -2.45
N TYR A 71 0.75 -0.99 -1.71
CA TYR A 71 -0.30 -0.07 -2.15
C TYR A 71 0.21 1.35 -2.42
N PRO A 72 0.90 2.02 -1.47
CA PRO A 72 1.46 3.35 -1.76
C PRO A 72 2.49 3.31 -2.89
N ILE A 73 3.27 2.23 -3.02
CA ILE A 73 4.23 2.07 -4.11
C ILE A 73 3.52 1.96 -5.47
N SER A 74 2.42 1.21 -5.57
CA SER A 74 1.63 1.08 -6.80
C SER A 74 1.02 2.42 -7.22
N ILE A 75 0.48 3.19 -6.28
CA ILE A 75 0.01 4.56 -6.55
C ILE A 75 1.15 5.43 -7.08
N LEU A 76 2.31 5.43 -6.40
CA LEU A 76 3.47 6.23 -6.81
C LEU A 76 3.95 5.85 -8.21
N ARG A 77 4.03 4.55 -8.53
CA ARG A 77 4.42 4.07 -9.86
C ARG A 77 3.45 4.55 -10.94
N ASN A 78 2.15 4.44 -10.72
CA ASN A 78 1.16 4.92 -11.68
C ASN A 78 1.24 6.44 -11.87
N PHE A 79 1.35 7.18 -10.77
CA PHE A 79 1.51 8.64 -10.82
C PHE A 79 2.75 9.06 -11.61
N LEU A 80 3.89 8.41 -11.38
CA LEU A 80 5.12 8.72 -12.11
C LEU A 80 5.03 8.35 -13.60
N ALA A 81 4.29 7.29 -13.94
CA ALA A 81 4.03 6.92 -15.33
C ALA A 81 3.17 7.94 -16.07
N ASP A 82 2.22 8.58 -15.38
CA ASP A 82 1.37 9.64 -15.94
C ASP A 82 2.14 10.96 -16.13
N PHE A 83 3.20 11.20 -15.34
CA PHE A 83 3.99 12.43 -15.36
C PHE A 83 5.50 12.19 -15.56
N PRO A 84 5.93 11.52 -16.65
CA PRO A 84 7.31 11.03 -16.81
C PRO A 84 8.37 12.13 -16.91
N ASN A 85 7.97 13.35 -17.29
CA ASN A 85 8.87 14.49 -17.47
C ASN A 85 8.92 15.43 -16.25
N HIS A 86 8.14 15.14 -15.19
CA HIS A 86 8.07 15.98 -14.01
C HIS A 86 9.05 15.49 -12.95
N LYS A 87 9.69 16.44 -12.25
CA LYS A 87 10.45 16.13 -11.04
C LYS A 87 9.48 16.01 -9.88
N VAL A 88 9.41 14.83 -9.29
CA VAL A 88 8.51 14.54 -8.17
C VAL A 88 9.34 14.29 -6.91
N GLY A 89 8.99 14.98 -5.82
CA GLY A 89 9.52 14.70 -4.49
C GLY A 89 8.53 13.85 -3.70
N VAL A 90 9.00 12.78 -3.06
CA VAL A 90 8.18 11.91 -2.21
C VAL A 90 8.59 12.13 -0.76
N LEU A 91 7.64 12.59 0.05
CA LEU A 91 7.78 12.68 1.50
C LEU A 91 6.99 11.54 2.13
N TYR A 92 7.59 10.83 3.07
CA TYR A 92 6.98 9.70 3.75
C TYR A 92 7.36 9.72 5.24
N ASP A 93 6.53 9.06 6.06
CA ASP A 93 6.83 8.88 7.48
C ASP A 93 8.00 7.91 7.65
N ILE A 94 9.05 8.33 8.37
CA ILE A 94 10.26 7.53 8.58
C ILE A 94 9.97 6.18 9.26
N GLY A 95 8.96 6.12 10.12
CA GLY A 95 8.51 4.92 10.82
C GLY A 95 7.78 3.92 9.92
N CYS A 96 7.47 4.29 8.67
CA CYS A 96 6.92 3.36 7.67
C CYS A 96 8.00 2.64 6.85
N HIS A 97 9.28 2.97 7.03
CA HIS A 97 10.40 2.29 6.37
C HIS A 97 10.22 2.12 4.85
N LEU A 98 9.56 3.07 4.19
CA LEU A 98 9.17 2.98 2.76
C LEU A 98 10.38 2.77 1.84
N GLU A 99 11.54 3.30 2.20
CA GLU A 99 12.80 3.13 1.48
C GLU A 99 13.18 1.66 1.25
N ALA A 100 12.90 0.78 2.22
CA ALA A 100 13.16 -0.67 2.09
C ALA A 100 12.32 -1.32 0.96
N HIS A 101 11.23 -0.67 0.55
CA HIS A 101 10.28 -1.16 -0.45
C HIS A 101 10.37 -0.41 -1.79
N ILE A 102 11.02 0.77 -1.85
CA ILE A 102 11.25 1.53 -3.10
C ILE A 102 12.47 1.00 -3.87
N THR A 103 13.51 0.56 -3.17
CA THR A 103 14.85 0.30 -3.74
C THR A 103 15.01 -1.10 -4.34
N LYS A 104 13.90 -1.81 -4.60
CA LYS A 104 13.89 -3.18 -5.13
C LYS A 104 13.17 -3.27 -6.47
#